data_AF-A0A1Z9T9A1-F1
#
_entry.id   AF-A0A1Z9T9A1-F1
#
_cell.length_a   1.000
_cell.length_b   1.000
_cell.length_c   1.000
_cell.angle_alpha   90.00
_cell.angle_beta   90.00
_cell.angle_gamma   90.00
#
_symmetry.space_group_name_H-M   'P 1'
#
loop_
_entity.id
_entity.type
_entity.pdbx_description
1 polymer ?
#
loop_
_entity_poly.entity_id
_entity_poly.type
_entity_poly.pdbx_seq_one_letter_code
_entity_poly.pdbx_strand_id
1 'polypeptide(L)'
;EWTQMMEEFYPSLLEWIDHAKETADPVWVARCLEALSQVQEWAEPVKTAKRTYDDRKTFEDVKETTEAGELLSKRQGEMLFKMCCRYFHQVPEALAKELELQEPESVRADTPRKLDLFAGVTFEEAKKVGKRVYDDGKFVASLREQVEMGKRLSDRQVSFLDSLLGKYGDQIENFEAIKAELKLGEQAKADADPTTAPVLELMAQITEWAEPTTRGKREYNDRSFYDSLATQFKGKGALSERQLAALKKMAARYADQIPSYLDRQEELGLPAPRKPKAKKAEADS
;
A
#
# COMPACT_ATOMS: atom_id res chain seq x y z
N GLU A 1 39.20 20.36 25.39
CA GLU A 1 38.31 19.75 26.41
C GLU A 1 36.84 19.76 26.00
N TRP A 2 35.96 20.70 26.42
CA TRP A 2 34.50 20.54 26.21
C TRP A 2 34.01 20.61 24.76
N THR A 3 34.66 21.43 23.91
CA THR A 3 34.26 21.61 22.50
C THR A 3 34.52 20.35 21.68
N GLN A 4 35.62 19.66 21.95
CA GLN A 4 36.01 18.41 21.30
C GLN A 4 35.10 17.24 21.73
N MET A 5 34.70 17.22 23.01
CA MET A 5 33.71 16.27 23.51
C MET A 5 32.33 16.46 22.85
N MET A 6 31.93 17.70 22.57
CA MET A 6 30.67 18.00 21.86
C MET A 6 30.74 17.67 20.36
N GLU A 7 31.90 17.83 19.73
CA GLU A 7 32.14 17.45 18.33
C GLU A 7 32.05 15.94 18.10
N GLU A 8 32.43 15.12 19.08
CA GLU A 8 32.30 13.66 19.04
C GLU A 8 30.91 13.18 19.48
N PHE A 9 30.30 13.84 20.47
CA PHE A 9 28.99 13.46 21.00
C PHE A 9 27.85 13.73 20.01
N TYR A 10 27.86 14.87 19.31
CA TYR A 10 26.73 15.27 18.47
C TYR A 10 26.47 14.32 17.27
N PRO A 11 27.49 13.85 16.52
CA PRO A 11 27.30 12.83 15.49
C PRO A 11 26.81 11.50 16.07
N SER A 12 27.39 11.05 17.20
CA SER A 12 26.96 9.83 17.90
C SER A 12 25.51 9.90 18.36
N LEU A 13 25.08 11.06 18.86
CA LEU A 13 23.69 11.32 19.24
C LEU A 13 22.75 11.30 18.03
N LEU A 14 23.14 11.88 16.90
CA LEU A 14 22.33 11.86 15.68
C LEU A 14 22.15 10.45 15.12
N GLU A 15 23.23 9.66 15.10
CA GLU A 15 23.17 8.25 14.70
C GLU A 15 22.27 7.45 15.64
N TRP A 16 22.35 7.69 16.95
CA TRP A 16 21.48 7.06 17.93
C TRP A 16 20.01 7.45 17.74
N ILE A 17 19.72 8.72 17.48
CA ILE A 17 18.36 9.21 17.19
C ILE A 17 17.81 8.59 15.91
N ASP A 18 18.61 8.49 14.85
CA ASP A 18 18.18 7.91 13.59
C ASP A 18 17.97 6.39 13.72
N HIS A 19 18.81 5.69 14.47
CA HIS A 19 18.59 4.28 14.80
C HIS A 19 17.30 4.09 15.62
N ALA A 20 17.07 4.94 16.63
CA ALA A 20 15.86 4.92 17.44
C ALA A 20 14.58 5.18 16.62
N LYS A 21 14.66 5.98 15.55
CA LYS A 21 13.55 6.19 14.62
C LYS A 21 13.24 4.96 13.76
N GLU A 22 14.15 4.01 13.64
CA GLU A 22 13.94 2.79 12.83
C GLU A 22 13.61 1.55 13.68
N THR A 23 13.85 1.62 14.99
CA THR A 23 13.48 0.59 15.96
C THR A 23 12.02 0.71 16.42
N ALA A 24 11.41 -0.42 16.73
CA ALA A 24 10.12 -0.48 17.41
C ALA A 24 10.27 -0.04 18.88
N ASP A 25 9.21 0.48 19.47
CA ASP A 25 9.17 0.80 20.90
C ASP A 25 9.36 -0.48 21.73
N PRO A 26 10.42 -0.60 22.55
CA PRO A 26 10.70 -1.80 23.34
C PRO A 26 9.58 -2.15 24.32
N VAL A 27 8.90 -1.15 24.89
CA VAL A 27 7.80 -1.39 25.84
C VAL A 27 6.62 -2.02 25.12
N TRP A 28 6.27 -1.47 23.96
CA TRP A 28 5.20 -2.00 23.11
C TRP A 28 5.52 -3.40 22.58
N VAL A 29 6.77 -3.65 22.17
CA VAL A 29 7.23 -5.00 21.78
C VAL A 29 7.10 -5.99 22.93
N ALA A 30 7.52 -5.61 24.14
CA ALA A 30 7.40 -6.46 25.31
C ALA A 30 5.94 -6.83 25.61
N ARG A 31 5.01 -5.88 25.47
CA ARG A 31 3.56 -6.15 25.59
C ARG A 31 3.03 -7.09 24.51
N CYS A 32 3.49 -6.94 23.27
CA CYS A 32 3.13 -7.89 22.20
C CYS A 32 3.65 -9.30 22.51
N LEU A 33 4.87 -9.43 23.00
CA LEU A 33 5.44 -10.72 23.39
C LEU A 33 4.72 -11.34 24.59
N GLU A 34 4.33 -10.53 25.56
CA GLU A 34 3.50 -10.95 26.70
C GLU A 34 2.14 -11.48 26.21
N ALA A 35 1.46 -10.76 25.32
CA ALA A 35 0.20 -11.21 24.72
C ALA A 35 0.36 -12.54 23.97
N LEU A 36 1.39 -12.67 23.15
CA LEU A 36 1.67 -13.89 22.37
C LEU A 36 2.11 -15.08 23.22
N SER A 37 2.69 -14.83 24.40
CA SER A 37 3.05 -15.91 25.34
C SER A 37 1.85 -16.69 25.88
N GLN A 38 0.64 -16.13 25.76
CA GLN A 38 -0.61 -16.75 26.20
C GLN A 38 -1.28 -17.61 25.12
N VAL A 39 -0.76 -17.58 23.88
CA VAL A 39 -1.28 -18.39 22.76
C VAL A 39 -0.92 -19.85 22.97
N GLN A 40 -1.96 -20.70 23.03
CA GLN A 40 -1.82 -22.14 23.26
C GLN A 40 -1.89 -22.92 21.95
N GLU A 41 -2.75 -22.49 21.03
CA GLU A 41 -2.99 -23.13 19.75
C GLU A 41 -2.48 -22.24 18.62
N TRP A 42 -1.30 -22.58 18.11
CA TRP A 42 -0.68 -21.90 16.98
C TRP A 42 -1.20 -22.48 15.65
N ALA A 43 -1.32 -21.63 14.64
CA ALA A 43 -1.65 -22.09 13.29
C ALA A 43 -0.57 -23.05 12.77
N GLU A 44 -1.00 -24.05 12.00
CA GLU A 44 -0.07 -25.03 11.43
C GLU A 44 0.96 -24.35 10.49
N PRO A 45 2.22 -24.82 10.47
CA PRO A 45 3.22 -24.26 9.59
C PRO A 45 2.85 -24.39 8.11
N VAL A 46 2.82 -23.26 7.40
CA VAL A 46 2.49 -23.22 5.97
C VAL A 46 3.76 -23.18 5.14
N LYS A 47 3.93 -24.15 4.24
CA LYS A 47 5.06 -24.18 3.32
C LYS A 47 4.68 -23.56 1.98
N THR A 48 5.33 -22.45 1.62
CA THR A 48 5.21 -21.85 0.29
C THR A 48 6.54 -21.92 -0.44
N ALA A 49 6.60 -22.71 -1.52
CA ALA A 49 7.80 -22.92 -2.32
C ALA A 49 9.05 -23.26 -1.48
N LYS A 50 9.97 -22.30 -1.29
CA LYS A 50 11.24 -22.46 -0.56
C LYS A 50 11.18 -22.04 0.91
N ARG A 51 10.05 -21.50 1.39
CA ARG A 51 9.93 -20.93 2.74
C ARG A 51 8.83 -21.64 3.52
N THR A 52 9.10 -21.88 4.80
CA THR A 52 8.09 -22.31 5.77
C THR A 52 7.76 -21.14 6.66
N TYR A 53 6.48 -20.83 6.78
CA TYR A 53 5.94 -19.81 7.65
C TYR A 53 5.37 -20.51 8.87
N ASP A 54 6.01 -20.30 10.01
CA ASP A 54 5.66 -20.90 11.30
C ASP A 54 5.60 -19.76 12.32
N ASP A 55 4.39 -19.39 12.73
CA ASP A 55 4.16 -18.28 13.65
C ASP A 55 4.77 -18.57 15.03
N ARG A 56 4.70 -19.84 15.50
CA ARG A 56 5.27 -20.24 16.79
C ARG A 56 6.78 -20.08 16.77
N LYS A 57 7.43 -20.63 15.75
CA LYS A 57 8.88 -20.50 15.60
C LYS A 57 9.29 -19.03 15.48
N THR A 58 8.54 -18.25 14.72
CA THR A 58 8.80 -16.80 14.56
C THR A 58 8.69 -16.08 15.90
N PHE A 59 7.71 -16.41 16.74
CA PHE A 59 7.59 -15.87 18.10
C PHE A 59 8.79 -16.26 18.98
N GLU A 60 9.18 -17.54 18.98
CA GLU A 60 10.31 -18.04 19.76
C GLU A 60 11.63 -17.35 19.36
N ASP A 61 11.93 -17.27 18.06
CA ASP A 61 13.14 -16.61 17.52
C ASP A 61 13.18 -15.11 17.91
N VAL A 62 12.05 -14.41 17.79
CA VAL A 62 11.97 -12.97 18.12
C VAL A 62 12.08 -12.74 19.62
N LYS A 63 11.47 -13.61 20.44
CA LYS A 63 11.56 -13.55 21.90
C LYS A 63 13.02 -13.71 22.34
N GLU A 64 13.73 -14.71 21.83
CA GLU A 64 15.15 -14.94 22.13
C GLU A 64 16.01 -13.72 21.75
N THR A 65 15.76 -13.15 20.56
CA THR A 65 16.45 -11.95 20.08
C THR A 65 16.26 -10.76 21.03
N THR A 66 15.03 -10.54 21.52
CA THR A 66 14.76 -9.46 22.48
C THR A 66 15.33 -9.73 23.87
N GLU A 67 15.36 -10.98 24.33
CA GLU A 67 15.97 -11.38 25.60
C GLU A 67 17.50 -11.23 25.57
N ALA A 68 18.12 -11.40 24.41
CA ALA A 68 19.53 -11.11 24.17
C ALA A 68 19.86 -9.59 24.15
N GLY A 69 18.84 -8.72 24.26
CA GLY A 69 19.00 -7.26 24.31
C GLY A 69 19.01 -6.58 22.94
N GLU A 70 18.69 -7.29 21.86
CA GLU A 70 18.60 -6.70 20.52
C GLU A 70 17.26 -5.98 20.33
N LEU A 71 17.31 -4.78 19.76
CA LEU A 71 16.14 -3.99 19.42
C LEU A 71 15.56 -4.43 18.08
N LEU A 72 14.24 -4.66 18.06
CA LEU A 72 13.53 -4.99 16.82
C LEU A 72 13.36 -3.75 15.93
N SER A 73 13.42 -3.95 14.62
CA SER A 73 12.98 -2.94 13.66
C SER A 73 11.47 -2.68 13.77
N LYS A 74 11.02 -1.50 13.34
CA LYS A 74 9.57 -1.16 13.27
C LYS A 74 8.74 -2.22 12.54
N ARG A 75 9.27 -2.78 11.47
CA ARG A 75 8.58 -3.84 10.69
C ARG A 75 8.42 -5.14 11.47
N GLN A 76 9.43 -5.51 12.24
CA GLN A 76 9.34 -6.70 13.11
C GLN A 76 8.34 -6.47 14.25
N GLY A 77 8.33 -5.28 14.84
CA GLY A 77 7.31 -4.90 15.81
C GLY A 77 5.89 -4.94 15.22
N GLU A 78 5.66 -4.33 14.05
CA GLU A 78 4.38 -4.42 13.32
C GLU A 78 3.97 -5.86 12.98
N MET A 79 4.94 -6.73 12.71
CA MET A 79 4.69 -8.15 12.46
C MET A 79 4.17 -8.84 13.74
N LEU A 80 4.80 -8.62 14.89
CA LEU A 80 4.33 -9.15 16.19
C LEU A 80 2.92 -8.66 16.51
N PHE A 81 2.66 -7.36 16.32
CA PHE A 81 1.33 -6.80 16.52
C PHE A 81 0.26 -7.47 15.66
N LYS A 82 0.54 -7.65 14.37
CA LYS A 82 -0.37 -8.37 13.46
C LYS A 82 -0.59 -9.83 13.89
N MET A 83 0.43 -10.45 14.48
CA MET A 83 0.30 -11.78 15.06
C MET A 83 -0.60 -11.77 16.29
N CYS A 84 -0.50 -10.76 17.17
CA CYS A 84 -1.42 -10.56 18.29
C CYS A 84 -2.87 -10.44 17.81
N CYS A 85 -3.13 -9.64 16.76
CA CYS A 85 -4.46 -9.55 16.16
C CYS A 85 -4.92 -10.88 15.55
N ARG A 86 -4.04 -11.68 14.95
CA ARG A 86 -4.42 -13.01 14.42
C ARG A 86 -4.89 -13.96 15.52
N TYR A 87 -4.21 -13.94 16.66
CA TYR A 87 -4.53 -14.79 17.81
C TYR A 87 -5.40 -14.07 18.85
N PHE A 88 -6.15 -13.05 18.44
CA PHE A 88 -6.92 -12.17 19.32
C PHE A 88 -7.75 -12.93 20.38
N HIS A 89 -8.46 -14.00 19.99
CA HIS A 89 -9.29 -14.79 20.89
C HIS A 89 -8.52 -15.59 21.96
N GLN A 90 -7.20 -15.75 21.79
CA GLN A 90 -6.32 -16.39 22.76
C GLN A 90 -5.54 -15.39 23.62
N VAL A 91 -5.61 -14.09 23.29
CA VAL A 91 -4.96 -13.02 24.06
C VAL A 91 -5.86 -12.57 25.20
N PRO A 92 -5.35 -12.35 26.43
CA PRO A 92 -6.13 -11.80 27.53
C PRO A 92 -6.77 -10.46 27.19
N GLU A 93 -8.02 -10.25 27.58
CA GLU A 93 -8.80 -9.03 27.27
C GLU A 93 -8.10 -7.74 27.73
N ALA A 94 -7.40 -7.78 28.87
CA ALA A 94 -6.64 -6.65 29.38
C ALA A 94 -5.53 -6.21 28.42
N LEU A 95 -4.77 -7.18 27.89
CA LEU A 95 -3.69 -6.92 26.92
C LEU A 95 -4.25 -6.55 25.55
N ALA A 96 -5.36 -7.19 25.14
CA ALA A 96 -6.04 -6.84 23.90
C ALA A 96 -6.52 -5.39 23.89
N LYS A 97 -7.03 -4.91 25.03
CA LYS A 97 -7.45 -3.52 25.20
C LYS A 97 -6.26 -2.55 25.30
N GLU A 98 -5.21 -2.90 26.04
CA GLU A 98 -4.00 -2.07 26.17
C GLU A 98 -3.31 -1.86 24.81
N LEU A 99 -3.21 -2.92 24.01
CA LEU A 99 -2.59 -2.88 22.69
C LEU A 99 -3.53 -2.37 21.59
N GLU A 100 -4.80 -2.11 21.88
CA GLU A 100 -5.83 -1.76 20.89
C GLU A 100 -5.90 -2.81 19.75
N LEU A 101 -5.85 -4.10 20.13
CA LEU A 101 -5.89 -5.18 19.14
C LEU A 101 -7.23 -5.20 18.41
N GLN A 102 -7.16 -5.49 17.11
CA GLN A 102 -8.32 -5.65 16.25
C GLN A 102 -8.64 -7.12 16.11
N GLU A 103 -9.90 -7.47 16.33
CA GLU A 103 -10.39 -8.82 16.08
C GLU A 103 -10.21 -9.17 14.59
N PRO A 104 -9.68 -10.35 14.26
CA PRO A 104 -9.43 -10.72 12.88
C PRO A 104 -10.76 -10.90 12.15
N GLU A 105 -10.98 -10.09 11.13
CA GLU A 105 -12.18 -10.19 10.30
C GLU A 105 -12.26 -11.58 9.63
N SER A 106 -13.42 -12.24 9.73
CA SER A 106 -13.70 -13.52 9.08
C SER A 106 -13.65 -13.40 7.56
N VAL A 107 -13.54 -14.51 6.82
CA VAL A 107 -13.61 -14.48 5.35
C VAL A 107 -14.95 -13.85 4.90
N ARG A 108 -14.91 -12.92 3.93
CA ARG A 108 -16.14 -12.34 3.37
C ARG A 108 -16.93 -13.44 2.67
N ALA A 109 -18.24 -13.52 2.95
CA ALA A 109 -19.12 -14.54 2.36
C ALA A 109 -19.15 -14.53 0.82
N ASP A 110 -18.91 -13.38 0.20
CA ASP A 110 -18.86 -13.22 -1.25
C ASP A 110 -17.58 -13.80 -1.88
N THR A 111 -16.49 -13.92 -1.13
CA THR A 111 -15.17 -14.24 -1.67
C THR A 111 -15.07 -15.70 -2.15
N PRO A 112 -15.52 -16.73 -1.39
CA PRO A 112 -15.59 -18.10 -1.89
C PRO A 112 -16.45 -18.20 -3.16
N ARG A 113 -17.63 -17.55 -3.15
CA ARG A 113 -18.53 -17.54 -4.31
C ARG A 113 -17.86 -16.95 -5.55
N LYS A 114 -17.14 -15.83 -5.41
CA LYS A 114 -16.36 -15.22 -6.50
C LYS A 114 -15.30 -16.16 -7.07
N LEU A 115 -14.63 -16.94 -6.21
CA LEU A 115 -13.64 -17.93 -6.63
C LEU A 115 -14.29 -19.09 -7.40
N ASP A 116 -15.48 -19.55 -6.99
CA ASP A 116 -16.20 -20.66 -7.63
C ASP A 116 -16.66 -20.35 -9.05
N LEU A 117 -16.92 -19.07 -9.36
CA LEU A 117 -17.21 -18.64 -10.73
C LEU A 117 -16.05 -18.91 -11.70
N PHE A 118 -14.82 -19.02 -11.20
CA PHE A 118 -13.65 -19.35 -12.02
C PHE A 118 -13.45 -20.85 -12.26
N ALA A 119 -14.24 -21.74 -11.64
CA ALA A 119 -14.04 -23.18 -11.77
C ALA A 119 -14.20 -23.69 -13.22
N GLY A 120 -14.99 -23.00 -14.05
CA GLY A 120 -15.20 -23.31 -15.47
C GLY A 120 -14.45 -22.39 -16.45
N VAL A 121 -13.65 -21.44 -15.96
CA VAL A 121 -13.00 -20.42 -16.80
C VAL A 121 -11.69 -20.96 -17.38
N THR A 122 -11.51 -20.77 -18.69
CA THR A 122 -10.21 -20.98 -19.34
C THR A 122 -9.39 -19.70 -19.27
N PHE A 123 -8.33 -19.72 -18.46
CA PHE A 123 -7.41 -18.59 -18.28
C PHE A 123 -6.49 -18.40 -19.49
N GLU A 124 -6.13 -17.15 -19.76
CA GLU A 124 -5.10 -16.82 -20.76
C GLU A 124 -3.72 -17.36 -20.34
N GLU A 125 -2.84 -17.57 -21.33
CA GLU A 125 -1.46 -17.97 -21.09
C GLU A 125 -0.67 -16.95 -20.26
N ALA A 126 0.31 -17.46 -19.52
CA ALA A 126 1.14 -16.64 -18.65
C ALA A 126 1.94 -15.57 -19.43
N LYS A 127 1.75 -14.30 -19.06
CA LYS A 127 2.40 -13.17 -19.73
C LYS A 127 3.64 -12.74 -18.96
N LYS A 128 4.77 -12.64 -19.65
CA LYS A 128 6.01 -12.09 -19.08
C LYS A 128 6.07 -10.58 -19.29
N VAL A 129 6.06 -9.82 -18.21
CA VAL A 129 6.26 -8.36 -18.23
C VAL A 129 7.52 -8.04 -17.43
N GLY A 130 8.58 -7.65 -18.15
CA GLY A 130 9.90 -7.42 -17.57
C GLY A 130 10.48 -8.68 -16.93
N LYS A 131 10.80 -8.62 -15.63
CA LYS A 131 11.33 -9.75 -14.84
C LYS A 131 10.23 -10.63 -14.22
N ARG A 132 8.96 -10.29 -14.36
CA ARG A 132 7.84 -10.99 -13.72
C ARG A 132 6.99 -11.75 -14.74
N VAL A 133 6.47 -12.89 -14.32
CA VAL A 133 5.52 -13.71 -15.07
C VAL A 133 4.18 -13.61 -14.35
N TYR A 134 3.15 -13.22 -15.07
CA TYR A 134 1.79 -13.08 -14.58
C TYR A 134 0.94 -14.20 -15.15
N ASP A 135 0.32 -14.98 -14.26
CA ASP A 135 -0.48 -16.15 -14.58
C ASP A 135 -1.76 -16.03 -13.75
N ASP A 136 -2.86 -15.68 -14.42
CA ASP A 136 -4.15 -15.43 -13.78
C ASP A 136 -4.68 -16.70 -13.11
N GLY A 137 -4.49 -17.86 -13.74
CA GLY A 137 -4.93 -19.15 -13.22
C GLY A 137 -4.19 -19.54 -11.94
N LYS A 138 -2.86 -19.43 -11.92
CA LYS A 138 -2.06 -19.65 -10.70
C LYS A 138 -2.40 -18.66 -9.60
N PHE A 139 -2.69 -17.41 -9.97
CA PHE A 139 -3.09 -16.40 -9.01
C PHE A 139 -4.43 -16.74 -8.34
N VAL A 140 -5.47 -17.09 -9.12
CA VAL A 140 -6.78 -17.50 -8.59
C VAL A 140 -6.67 -18.76 -7.73
N ALA A 141 -5.89 -19.76 -8.16
CA ALA A 141 -5.65 -20.97 -7.37
C ALA A 141 -5.01 -20.65 -6.00
N SER A 142 -4.02 -19.75 -5.97
CA SER A 142 -3.39 -19.32 -4.72
C SER A 142 -4.33 -18.54 -3.80
N LEU A 143 -5.29 -17.79 -4.35
CA LEU A 143 -6.31 -17.11 -3.55
C LEU A 143 -7.33 -18.11 -2.99
N ARG A 144 -7.71 -19.13 -3.77
CA ARG A 144 -8.60 -20.21 -3.33
C ARG A 144 -8.02 -20.97 -2.14
N GLU A 145 -6.76 -21.40 -2.23
CA GLU A 145 -6.07 -22.08 -1.13
C GLU A 145 -6.03 -21.21 0.13
N GLN A 146 -5.78 -19.90 -0.01
CA GLN A 146 -5.81 -18.97 1.13
C GLN A 146 -7.19 -18.90 1.79
N VAL A 147 -8.26 -18.83 1.00
CA VAL A 147 -9.63 -18.76 1.51
C VAL A 147 -10.07 -20.08 2.15
N GLU A 148 -9.68 -21.22 1.59
CA GLU A 148 -9.91 -22.56 2.16
C GLU A 148 -9.19 -22.74 3.50
N MET A 149 -7.99 -22.14 3.64
CA MET A 149 -7.28 -22.03 4.93
C MET A 149 -7.91 -21.00 5.89
N GLY A 150 -9.08 -20.44 5.58
CA GLY A 150 -9.79 -19.48 6.42
C GLY A 150 -9.20 -18.07 6.41
N LYS A 151 -8.24 -17.77 5.54
CA LYS A 151 -7.62 -16.45 5.46
C LYS A 151 -8.50 -15.47 4.69
N ARG A 152 -8.84 -14.36 5.34
CA ARG A 152 -9.48 -13.22 4.66
C ARG A 152 -8.53 -12.57 3.67
N LEU A 153 -8.96 -12.44 2.41
CA LEU A 153 -8.20 -11.75 1.37
C LEU A 153 -8.22 -10.24 1.58
N SER A 154 -7.10 -9.57 1.25
CA SER A 154 -7.04 -8.11 1.27
C SER A 154 -7.95 -7.47 0.22
N ASP A 155 -8.37 -6.23 0.44
CA ASP A 155 -9.24 -5.49 -0.49
C ASP A 155 -8.65 -5.37 -1.89
N ARG A 156 -7.31 -5.28 -1.97
CA ARG A 156 -6.60 -5.26 -3.25
C ARG A 156 -6.70 -6.60 -3.98
N GLN A 157 -6.62 -7.71 -3.26
CA GLN A 157 -6.79 -9.04 -3.84
C GLN A 157 -8.23 -9.26 -4.31
N VAL A 158 -9.22 -8.86 -3.50
CA VAL A 158 -10.64 -8.94 -3.88
C VAL A 158 -10.93 -8.03 -5.08
N SER A 159 -10.46 -6.78 -5.08
CA SER A 159 -10.65 -5.89 -6.23
C SER A 159 -9.98 -6.40 -7.51
N PHE A 160 -8.84 -7.08 -7.40
CA PHE A 160 -8.21 -7.69 -8.57
C PHE A 160 -8.97 -8.93 -9.04
N LEU A 161 -9.50 -9.74 -8.11
CA LEU A 161 -10.42 -10.84 -8.42
C LEU A 161 -11.66 -10.33 -9.17
N ASP A 162 -12.23 -9.20 -8.75
CA ASP A 162 -13.36 -8.55 -9.42
C ASP A 162 -12.99 -8.09 -10.84
N SER A 163 -11.77 -7.57 -11.03
CA SER A 163 -11.24 -7.23 -12.36
C SER A 163 -11.05 -8.47 -13.26
N LEU A 164 -10.61 -9.59 -12.69
CA LEU A 164 -10.51 -10.87 -13.41
C LEU A 164 -11.90 -11.41 -13.78
N LEU A 165 -12.89 -11.28 -12.89
CA LEU A 165 -14.27 -11.65 -13.18
C LEU A 165 -14.81 -10.83 -14.36
N GLY A 166 -14.51 -9.53 -14.41
CA GLY A 166 -14.84 -8.69 -15.57
C GLY A 166 -14.13 -9.12 -16.86
N LYS A 167 -12.85 -9.54 -16.77
CA LYS A 167 -12.06 -9.98 -17.93
C LYS A 167 -12.54 -11.31 -18.51
N TYR A 168 -12.91 -12.26 -17.65
CA TYR A 168 -13.33 -13.60 -18.05
C TYR A 168 -14.86 -13.81 -17.97
N GLY A 169 -15.61 -12.73 -17.76
CA GLY A 169 -17.06 -12.75 -17.56
C GLY A 169 -17.84 -13.35 -18.73
N ASP A 170 -17.33 -13.22 -19.95
CA ASP A 170 -17.95 -13.79 -21.15
C ASP A 170 -18.04 -15.32 -21.12
N GLN A 171 -17.22 -15.98 -20.30
CA GLN A 171 -17.23 -17.44 -20.11
C GLN A 171 -18.14 -17.87 -18.95
N ILE A 172 -18.74 -16.93 -18.21
CA ILE A 172 -19.55 -17.20 -17.01
C ILE A 172 -21.03 -17.03 -17.34
N GLU A 173 -21.83 -18.07 -17.11
CA GLU A 173 -23.28 -18.00 -17.28
C GLU A 173 -23.90 -16.97 -16.34
N ASN A 174 -24.86 -16.17 -16.86
CA ASN A 174 -25.56 -15.13 -16.11
C ASN A 174 -24.64 -14.09 -15.45
N PHE A 175 -23.47 -13.81 -16.05
CA PHE A 175 -22.49 -12.88 -15.50
C PHE A 175 -23.06 -11.49 -15.18
N GLU A 176 -23.93 -10.93 -16.03
CA GLU A 176 -24.53 -9.61 -15.77
C GLU A 176 -25.43 -9.60 -14.52
N ALA A 177 -26.16 -10.68 -14.25
CA ALA A 177 -26.95 -10.82 -13.03
C ALA A 177 -26.05 -10.96 -11.79
N ILE A 178 -24.99 -11.77 -11.90
CA ILE A 178 -23.99 -11.97 -10.85
C ILE A 178 -23.23 -10.68 -10.54
N LYS A 179 -22.90 -9.91 -11.57
CA LYS A 179 -22.23 -8.60 -11.46
C LYS A 179 -23.08 -7.60 -10.70
N ALA A 180 -24.39 -7.55 -10.98
CA ALA A 180 -25.34 -6.73 -10.23
C ALA A 180 -25.51 -7.19 -8.78
N GLU A 181 -25.62 -8.50 -8.56
CA GLU A 181 -25.81 -9.10 -7.23
C GLU A 181 -24.59 -8.90 -6.32
N LEU A 182 -23.39 -9.16 -6.84
CA LEU A 182 -22.12 -9.03 -6.12
C LEU A 182 -21.55 -7.61 -6.17
N LYS A 183 -22.25 -6.66 -6.79
CA LYS A 183 -21.83 -5.26 -6.97
C LYS A 183 -20.42 -5.14 -7.53
N LEU A 184 -20.07 -6.04 -8.46
CA LEU A 184 -18.73 -6.09 -9.06
C LEU A 184 -18.48 -4.80 -9.84
N GLY A 185 -17.48 -4.02 -9.41
CA GLY A 185 -17.15 -2.72 -10.01
C GLY A 185 -17.74 -1.51 -9.30
N GLU A 186 -18.64 -1.68 -8.31
CA GLU A 186 -18.90 -0.64 -7.31
C GLU A 186 -17.72 -0.65 -6.33
N GLN A 187 -16.57 -0.12 -6.75
CA GLN A 187 -15.58 0.30 -5.77
C GLN A 187 -16.28 1.32 -4.88
N ALA A 188 -16.30 1.06 -3.56
CA ALA A 188 -16.65 2.08 -2.59
C ALA A 188 -15.90 3.33 -3.02
N LYS A 189 -16.62 4.39 -3.39
CA LYS A 189 -16.02 5.67 -3.75
C LYS A 189 -15.10 5.99 -2.58
N ALA A 190 -13.79 5.79 -2.77
CA ALA A 190 -12.83 6.23 -1.79
C ALA A 190 -13.16 7.70 -1.60
N ASP A 191 -13.31 8.16 -0.35
CA ASP A 191 -13.66 9.54 -0.02
C ASP A 191 -12.79 10.47 -0.86
N ALA A 192 -13.35 10.87 -1.99
CA ALA A 192 -12.61 11.56 -3.01
C ALA A 192 -12.57 12.97 -2.50
N ASP A 193 -11.38 13.46 -2.19
CA ASP A 193 -11.22 14.87 -1.86
C ASP A 193 -11.93 15.67 -2.98
N PRO A 194 -12.94 16.49 -2.65
CA PRO A 194 -13.76 17.19 -3.62
C PRO A 194 -12.92 18.14 -4.49
N THR A 195 -11.71 18.48 -4.06
CA THR A 195 -10.74 19.28 -4.82
C THR A 195 -10.03 18.49 -5.94
N THR A 196 -10.14 17.16 -5.99
CA THR A 196 -9.45 16.32 -6.98
C THR A 196 -9.94 16.58 -8.41
N ALA A 197 -11.26 16.62 -8.62
CA ALA A 197 -11.84 16.87 -9.95
C ALA A 197 -11.53 18.31 -10.44
N PRO A 198 -11.76 19.37 -9.64
CA PRO A 198 -11.40 20.74 -10.03
C PRO A 198 -9.91 20.92 -10.35
N VAL A 199 -9.01 20.28 -9.62
CA VAL A 199 -7.56 20.37 -9.89
C VAL A 199 -7.22 19.68 -11.22
N LEU A 200 -7.82 18.52 -11.52
CA LEU A 200 -7.61 17.84 -12.81
C LEU A 200 -8.13 18.67 -14.00
N GLU A 201 -9.27 19.34 -13.83
CA GLU A 201 -9.84 20.26 -14.84
C GLU A 201 -8.96 21.51 -15.05
N LEU A 202 -8.40 22.07 -13.98
CA LEU A 202 -7.44 23.17 -14.10
C LEU A 202 -6.21 22.76 -14.88
N MET A 203 -5.66 21.59 -14.60
CA MET A 203 -4.49 21.08 -15.30
C MET A 203 -4.77 20.68 -16.75
N ALA A 204 -6.03 20.38 -17.11
CA ALA A 204 -6.42 20.12 -18.50
C ALA A 204 -6.26 21.36 -19.41
N GLN A 205 -6.19 22.56 -18.82
CA GLN A 205 -6.02 23.83 -19.53
C GLN A 205 -4.56 24.08 -19.94
N ILE A 206 -3.61 23.28 -19.44
CA ILE A 206 -2.19 23.39 -19.76
C ILE A 206 -1.96 22.86 -21.18
N THR A 207 -1.58 23.76 -22.08
CA THR A 207 -1.29 23.42 -23.48
C THR A 207 0.18 23.12 -23.71
N GLU A 208 1.09 23.77 -22.96
CA GLU A 208 2.53 23.63 -23.10
C GLU A 208 3.14 22.94 -21.87
N TRP A 209 3.53 21.68 -22.05
CA TRP A 209 4.17 20.89 -21.02
C TRP A 209 5.69 21.05 -21.08
N ALA A 210 6.36 21.01 -19.93
CA ALA A 210 7.81 21.01 -19.88
C ALA A 210 8.36 19.77 -20.59
N GLU A 211 9.50 19.93 -21.26
CA GLU A 211 10.17 18.82 -21.95
C GLU A 211 10.51 17.69 -20.97
N PRO A 212 10.45 16.42 -21.43
CA PRO A 212 10.86 15.29 -20.62
C PRO A 212 12.29 15.47 -20.12
N THR A 213 12.49 15.30 -18.82
CA THR A 213 13.83 15.37 -18.22
C THR A 213 14.28 13.99 -17.77
N THR A 214 15.50 13.63 -18.12
CA THR A 214 16.13 12.41 -17.62
C THR A 214 16.86 12.71 -16.33
N ARG A 215 16.60 11.92 -15.28
CA ARG A 215 17.43 11.89 -14.06
C ARG A 215 17.85 10.46 -13.79
N GLY A 216 19.11 10.16 -14.08
CA GLY A 216 19.63 8.79 -14.06
C GLY A 216 18.93 7.92 -15.10
N LYS A 217 18.48 6.73 -14.71
CA LYS A 217 17.78 5.78 -15.61
C LYS A 217 16.28 6.06 -15.78
N ARG A 218 15.74 7.15 -15.23
CA ARG A 218 14.31 7.46 -15.25
C ARG A 218 14.06 8.74 -16.05
N GLU A 219 13.10 8.65 -16.95
CA GLU A 219 12.54 9.79 -17.68
C GLU A 219 11.32 10.33 -16.92
N TYR A 220 11.28 11.64 -16.73
CA TYR A 220 10.20 12.35 -16.06
C TYR A 220 9.49 13.22 -17.08
N ASN A 221 8.25 12.84 -17.41
CA ASN A 221 7.41 13.53 -18.36
C ASN A 221 6.08 13.91 -17.66
N ASP A 222 5.91 15.20 -17.40
CA ASP A 222 4.78 15.75 -16.65
C ASP A 222 3.43 15.49 -17.36
N ARG A 223 3.41 15.50 -18.71
CA ARG A 223 2.21 15.17 -19.50
C ARG A 223 1.81 13.71 -19.30
N SER A 224 2.76 12.79 -19.44
CA SER A 224 2.49 11.35 -19.22
C SER A 224 2.04 11.05 -17.79
N PHE A 225 2.55 11.81 -16.82
CA PHE A 225 2.15 11.71 -15.43
C PHE A 225 0.71 12.21 -15.22
N TYR A 226 0.35 13.35 -15.81
CA TYR A 226 -1.03 13.86 -15.80
C TYR A 226 -2.00 12.87 -16.44
N ASP A 227 -1.71 12.38 -17.64
CA ASP A 227 -2.59 11.45 -18.37
C ASP A 227 -2.85 10.16 -17.58
N SER A 228 -1.82 9.66 -16.88
CA SER A 228 -1.93 8.51 -15.98
C SER A 228 -2.87 8.78 -14.80
N LEU A 229 -2.75 9.94 -14.15
CA LEU A 229 -3.62 10.32 -13.04
C LEU A 229 -5.06 10.61 -13.49
N ALA A 230 -5.25 11.26 -14.63
CA ALA A 230 -6.57 11.51 -15.20
C ALA A 230 -7.29 10.20 -15.57
N THR A 231 -6.57 9.24 -16.16
CA THR A 231 -7.11 7.90 -16.45
C THR A 231 -7.46 7.15 -15.17
N GLN A 232 -6.57 7.22 -14.16
CA GLN A 232 -6.84 6.61 -12.86
C GLN A 232 -8.08 7.21 -12.19
N PHE A 233 -8.25 8.54 -12.24
CA PHE A 233 -9.41 9.22 -11.68
C PHE A 233 -10.71 8.86 -12.41
N LYS A 234 -10.69 8.78 -13.75
CA LYS A 234 -11.84 8.32 -14.54
C LYS A 234 -12.25 6.87 -14.22
N GLY A 235 -11.28 6.00 -13.95
CA GLY A 235 -11.54 4.59 -13.62
C GLY A 235 -11.98 4.36 -12.18
N LYS A 236 -11.31 5.00 -11.20
CA LYS A 236 -11.49 4.73 -9.76
C LYS A 236 -12.32 5.78 -9.03
N GLY A 237 -12.57 6.94 -9.64
CA GLY A 237 -13.27 8.07 -9.03
C GLY A 237 -12.50 8.83 -7.94
N ALA A 238 -11.27 8.43 -7.63
CA ALA A 238 -10.45 9.04 -6.58
C ALA A 238 -8.93 8.89 -6.84
N LEU A 239 -8.16 9.83 -6.29
CA LEU A 239 -6.70 9.76 -6.21
C LEU A 239 -6.26 9.70 -4.75
N SER A 240 -5.14 9.04 -4.46
CA SER A 240 -4.57 9.09 -3.11
C SER A 240 -4.11 10.51 -2.75
N GLU A 241 -4.09 10.85 -1.45
CA GLU A 241 -3.61 12.16 -0.97
C GLU A 241 -2.23 12.54 -1.52
N ARG A 242 -1.31 11.56 -1.60
CA ARG A 242 0.03 11.76 -2.16
C ARG A 242 -0.01 12.10 -3.65
N GLN A 243 -0.91 11.48 -4.41
CA GLN A 243 -1.12 11.77 -5.83
C GLN A 243 -1.76 13.14 -6.02
N LEU A 244 -2.78 13.49 -5.22
CA LEU A 244 -3.38 14.81 -5.23
C LEU A 244 -2.38 15.90 -4.87
N ALA A 245 -1.56 15.70 -3.82
CA ALA A 245 -0.51 16.64 -3.44
C ALA A 245 0.56 16.81 -4.53
N ALA A 246 0.92 15.73 -5.24
CA ALA A 246 1.81 15.81 -6.40
C ALA A 246 1.18 16.59 -7.56
N LEU A 247 -0.11 16.37 -7.83
CA LEU A 247 -0.89 17.09 -8.83
C LEU A 247 -0.96 18.59 -8.52
N LYS A 248 -1.32 18.97 -7.28
CA LYS A 248 -1.34 20.38 -6.83
C LYS A 248 0.04 21.05 -6.96
N LYS A 249 1.13 20.34 -6.63
CA LYS A 249 2.51 20.83 -6.83
C LYS A 249 2.87 21.01 -8.31
N MET A 250 2.32 20.16 -9.19
CA MET A 250 2.52 20.27 -10.63
C MET A 250 1.74 21.46 -11.18
N ALA A 251 0.48 21.65 -10.76
CA ALA A 251 -0.32 22.82 -11.13
C ALA A 251 0.39 24.15 -10.83
N ALA A 252 1.07 24.26 -9.68
CA ALA A 252 1.89 25.43 -9.36
C ALA A 252 3.04 25.71 -10.33
N ARG A 253 3.54 24.69 -11.04
CA ARG A 253 4.59 24.86 -12.06
C ARG A 253 4.07 25.45 -13.36
N TYR A 254 2.80 25.20 -13.66
CA TYR A 254 2.14 25.67 -14.86
C TYR A 254 1.11 26.77 -14.54
N ALA A 255 1.23 27.42 -13.37
CA ALA A 255 0.31 28.46 -12.92
C ALA A 255 0.15 29.60 -13.94
N ASP A 256 1.22 29.94 -14.66
CA ASP A 256 1.22 30.98 -15.70
C ASP A 256 0.29 30.62 -16.90
N GLN A 257 -0.01 29.33 -17.11
CA GLN A 257 -0.89 28.84 -18.16
C GLN A 257 -2.32 28.55 -17.68
N ILE A 258 -2.59 28.68 -16.37
CA ILE A 258 -3.88 28.35 -15.77
C ILE A 258 -4.64 29.65 -15.46
N PRO A 259 -5.71 29.96 -16.22
CA PRO A 259 -6.62 31.05 -15.88
C PRO A 259 -7.12 30.97 -14.44
N SER A 260 -7.12 32.10 -13.72
CA SER A 260 -7.61 32.19 -12.33
C SER A 260 -6.93 31.23 -11.33
N TYR A 261 -5.65 30.88 -11.57
CA TYR A 261 -4.87 30.07 -10.62
C TYR A 261 -4.83 30.68 -9.21
N LEU A 262 -4.65 32.01 -9.12
CA LEU A 262 -4.58 32.74 -7.85
C LEU A 262 -5.92 32.72 -7.12
N ASP A 263 -7.03 32.91 -7.84
CA ASP A 263 -8.38 32.93 -7.25
C ASP A 263 -8.76 31.55 -6.68
N ARG A 264 -8.32 30.47 -7.34
CA ARG A 264 -8.57 29.08 -6.91
C ARG A 264 -7.53 28.54 -5.93
N GLN A 265 -6.57 29.35 -5.52
CA GLN A 265 -5.46 28.90 -4.68
C GLN A 265 -5.95 28.53 -3.27
N GLU A 266 -6.79 29.36 -2.67
CA GLU A 266 -7.39 29.10 -1.36
C GLU A 266 -8.46 28.01 -1.43
N GLU A 267 -9.32 28.06 -2.46
CA GLU A 267 -10.43 27.11 -2.65
C GLU A 267 -9.94 25.66 -2.80
N LEU A 268 -8.84 25.45 -3.54
CA LEU A 268 -8.33 24.11 -3.86
C LEU A 268 -7.07 23.74 -3.06
N GLY A 269 -6.62 24.59 -2.14
CA GLY A 269 -5.40 24.41 -1.36
C GLY A 269 -4.15 24.25 -2.25
N LEU A 270 -4.06 25.05 -3.32
CA LEU A 270 -2.93 25.01 -4.25
C LEU A 270 -1.71 25.71 -3.65
N PRO A 271 -0.50 25.19 -3.89
CA PRO A 271 0.72 25.87 -3.48
C PRO A 271 0.96 27.13 -4.32
N ALA A 272 1.71 28.09 -3.77
CA ALA A 272 2.11 29.31 -4.47
C ALA A 272 2.81 28.98 -5.82
N PRO A 273 2.60 29.80 -6.87
CA PRO A 273 3.15 29.56 -8.19
C PRO A 273 4.68 29.45 -8.14
N ARG A 274 5.22 28.47 -8.87
CA ARG A 274 6.65 28.18 -8.91
C ARG A 274 7.08 27.98 -10.34
N LYS A 275 7.84 28.92 -10.91
CA LYS A 275 8.34 28.74 -12.29
C LYS A 275 9.12 27.42 -12.42
N PRO A 276 8.91 26.66 -13.51
CA PRO A 276 9.66 25.44 -13.75
C PRO A 276 11.14 25.81 -13.84
N LYS A 277 11.99 25.11 -13.08
CA LYS A 277 13.44 25.31 -13.16
C LYS A 277 13.87 24.90 -14.57
N ALA A 278 14.29 25.88 -15.37
CA ALA A 278 14.92 25.63 -16.67
C ALA A 278 16.06 24.62 -16.51
N LYS A 279 16.23 23.77 -17.52
CA LYS A 279 17.31 22.78 -17.61
C LYS A 279 18.62 23.48 -17.26
N LYS A 280 19.25 23.10 -16.14
CA LYS A 280 20.59 23.57 -15.81
C LYS A 280 21.47 23.02 -16.93
N ALA A 281 21.90 23.90 -17.85
CA ALA A 281 22.91 23.54 -18.83
C ALA A 281 24.08 22.94 -18.06
N GLU A 282 24.51 21.75 -18.47
CA GLU A 282 25.73 21.13 -17.98
C GLU A 282 26.84 22.16 -18.17
N ALA A 283 27.35 22.69 -17.05
CA ALA A 283 28.59 23.41 -17.07
C ALA A 283 29.67 22.34 -17.26
N ASP A 284 30.27 22.35 -18.46
CA ASP A 284 31.46 21.59 -18.83
C ASP A 284 32.49 21.59 -17.70
N SER A 285 33.05 20.41 -17.42
CA SER A 285 34.39 20.22 -16.86
C SER A 285 35.07 19.09 -17.60
#